data_AF-A0A3M1IBL3-F1
#
_entry.id   AF-A0A3M1IBL3-F1
#
_cell.length_a   1.000
_cell.length_b   1.000
_cell.length_c   1.000
_cell.angle_alpha   90.00
_cell.angle_beta   90.00
_cell.angle_gamma   90.00
#
_symmetry.space_group_name_H-M   'P 1'
#
loop_
_entity.id
_entity.type
_entity.pdbx_description
1 polymer ?
#
loop_
_entity_poly.entity_id
_entity_poly.type
_entity_poly.pdbx_seq_one_letter_code
_entity_poly.pdbx_strand_id
1 'polypeptide(L)'
;MDIMQLIDRLEELFNESRAVPFTHNVIVDEDRMLDIIDQMRIAIPEEVKKAQQLLAQRDRILAQAQEEANRTIALAREKAAQQANEHSITQEAQRRAEQILSQARADAEATRRDADDYVISTLM
;
A
#
# COMPACT_ATOMS: atom_id res chain seq x y z
N MET A 1 36.56 5.31 0.86
CA MET A 1 36.72 5.96 -0.46
C MET A 1 35.71 5.33 -1.37
N ASP A 2 35.05 6.13 -2.19
CA ASP A 2 34.08 5.61 -3.15
C ASP A 2 34.81 4.87 -4.27
N ILE A 3 34.22 3.78 -4.77
CA ILE A 3 34.82 2.99 -5.86
C ILE A 3 35.16 3.86 -7.07
N MET A 4 34.31 4.87 -7.33
CA MET A 4 34.50 5.85 -8.41
C MET A 4 35.80 6.65 -8.24
N GLN A 5 36.10 7.11 -7.03
CA GLN A 5 37.32 7.87 -6.75
C GLN A 5 38.58 7.02 -6.92
N LEU A 6 38.50 5.72 -6.64
CA LEU A 6 39.60 4.80 -6.88
C LEU A 6 39.84 4.55 -8.37
N ILE A 7 38.76 4.50 -9.16
CA ILE A 7 38.84 4.39 -10.62
C ILE A 7 39.45 5.66 -11.21
N ASP A 8 38.98 6.84 -10.80
CA ASP A 8 39.52 8.13 -11.26
C ASP A 8 41.02 8.24 -10.95
N ARG A 9 41.45 7.79 -9.77
CA ARG A 9 42.86 7.80 -9.36
C ARG A 9 43.71 6.80 -10.13
N LEU A 10 43.15 5.66 -10.52
CA LEU A 10 43.82 4.71 -11.40
C LEU A 10 43.98 5.30 -12.81
N GLU A 11 42.94 5.96 -13.32
CA GLU A 11 42.98 6.64 -14.62
C GLU A 11 44.01 7.79 -14.63
N GLU A 12 44.07 8.58 -13.57
CA GLU A 12 45.10 9.60 -13.37
C GLU A 12 46.51 9.00 -13.36
N LEU A 13 46.73 7.88 -12.64
CA LEU A 13 48.01 7.16 -12.62
C LEU A 13 48.41 6.73 -14.04
N PHE A 14 47.47 6.23 -14.85
CA PHE A 14 47.74 5.86 -16.25
C PHE A 14 48.06 7.06 -17.14
N ASN A 15 47.37 8.19 -16.95
CA ASN A 15 47.60 9.42 -17.72
C ASN A 15 48.95 10.09 -17.40
N GLU A 16 49.41 10.02 -16.15
CA GLU A 16 50.72 10.53 -15.72
C GLU A 16 51.90 9.64 -16.16
N SER A 17 51.61 8.40 -16.53
CA SER A 17 52.62 7.38 -16.82
C SER A 17 53.29 7.58 -18.17
N ARG A 18 54.58 7.23 -18.26
CA ARG A 18 55.37 7.43 -19.49
C ARG A 18 55.09 6.32 -20.50
N ALA A 19 54.55 6.69 -21.65
CA ALA A 19 54.39 5.77 -22.78
C ALA A 19 55.75 5.37 -23.38
N VAL A 20 55.92 4.10 -23.71
CA VAL A 20 57.14 3.57 -24.35
C VAL A 20 57.03 3.74 -25.87
N PRO A 21 57.95 4.49 -26.53
CA PRO A 21 57.89 4.73 -27.97
C PRO A 21 57.82 3.44 -28.78
N PHE A 22 57.04 3.46 -29.88
CA PHE A 22 56.81 2.31 -30.77
C PHE A 22 56.11 1.11 -30.13
N THR A 23 55.53 1.26 -28.93
CA THR A 23 54.73 0.21 -28.27
C THR A 23 53.44 0.79 -27.69
N HIS A 24 52.49 -0.09 -27.31
CA HIS A 24 51.29 0.29 -26.55
C HIS A 24 51.51 0.19 -25.03
N ASN A 25 52.76 0.05 -24.58
CA ASN A 25 53.09 -0.17 -23.18
C ASN A 25 53.34 1.16 -22.47
N VAL A 26 53.00 1.19 -21.18
CA VAL A 26 53.08 2.37 -20.32
C VAL A 26 53.87 2.00 -19.07
N ILE A 27 54.80 2.85 -18.65
CA ILE A 27 55.60 2.66 -17.43
C ILE A 27 54.85 3.28 -16.25
N VAL A 28 54.39 2.43 -15.34
CA VAL A 28 53.59 2.80 -14.17
C VAL A 28 54.39 2.51 -12.90
N ASP A 29 54.16 3.31 -11.86
CA ASP A 29 54.67 3.05 -10.51
C ASP A 29 53.91 1.86 -9.90
N GLU A 30 54.63 0.75 -9.67
CA GLU A 30 54.08 -0.50 -9.15
C GLU A 30 53.48 -0.33 -7.75
N ASP A 31 54.16 0.37 -6.85
CA ASP A 31 53.71 0.56 -5.47
C ASP A 31 52.39 1.35 -5.43
N ARG A 32 52.31 2.44 -6.22
CA ARG A 32 51.09 3.25 -6.30
C ARG A 32 49.92 2.48 -6.94
N MET A 33 50.22 1.63 -7.93
CA MET A 33 49.19 0.80 -8.59
C MET A 33 48.64 -0.26 -7.63
N LEU A 34 49.52 -0.96 -6.89
CA LEU A 34 49.14 -1.97 -5.92
C LEU A 34 48.33 -1.38 -4.76
N ASP A 35 48.70 -0.20 -4.27
CA ASP A 35 47.94 0.51 -3.23
C ASP A 35 46.49 0.81 -3.65
N ILE A 36 46.27 1.19 -4.91
CA ILE A 36 44.93 1.45 -5.45
C ILE A 36 44.14 0.13 -5.57
N ILE A 37 44.78 -0.94 -6.03
CA ILE A 37 44.15 -2.27 -6.15
C ILE A 37 43.73 -2.79 -4.78
N ASP A 38 44.57 -2.65 -3.75
CA ASP A 38 44.24 -3.09 -2.39
C ASP A 38 43.07 -2.30 -1.80
N GLN A 39 43.03 -0.98 -2.05
CA GLN A 39 41.89 -0.15 -1.65
C GLN A 39 40.59 -0.55 -2.38
N MET A 40 40.66 -0.85 -3.69
CA MET A 40 39.51 -1.36 -4.44
C MET A 40 39.04 -2.71 -3.90
N ARG A 41 39.97 -3.59 -3.54
CA ARG A 41 39.66 -4.92 -2.98
C ARG A 41 38.89 -4.83 -1.67
N ILE A 42 39.09 -3.77 -0.89
CA ILE A 42 38.35 -3.53 0.36
C ILE A 42 37.02 -2.84 0.10
N ALA A 43 36.97 -1.84 -0.78
CA ALA A 43 35.78 -1.02 -1.02
C ALA A 43 34.70 -1.76 -1.83
N ILE A 44 35.09 -2.48 -2.90
CA ILE A 44 34.14 -3.12 -3.82
C ILE A 44 33.20 -4.10 -3.11
N PRO A 45 33.67 -5.04 -2.27
CA PRO A 45 32.79 -5.99 -1.60
C PRO A 45 31.78 -5.32 -0.67
N GLU A 46 32.18 -4.26 0.03
CA GLU A 46 31.32 -3.52 0.94
C GLU A 46 30.21 -2.77 0.18
N GLU A 47 30.55 -2.09 -0.92
CA GLU A 47 29.57 -1.42 -1.79
C GLU A 47 28.57 -2.42 -2.39
N VAL A 48 29.04 -3.57 -2.87
CA VAL A 48 28.17 -4.63 -3.42
C VAL A 48 27.25 -5.19 -2.33
N LYS A 49 27.77 -5.46 -1.13
CA LYS A 49 26.98 -5.96 0.00
C LYS A 49 25.91 -4.94 0.42
N LYS A 50 26.26 -3.66 0.46
CA LYS A 50 25.31 -2.56 0.76
C LYS A 50 24.21 -2.48 -0.30
N ALA A 51 24.57 -2.59 -1.59
CA ALA A 51 23.59 -2.63 -2.67
C ALA A 51 22.64 -3.84 -2.55
N GLN A 52 23.18 -5.04 -2.25
CA GLN A 52 22.36 -6.23 -2.00
C GLN A 52 21.42 -6.06 -0.81
N GLN A 53 21.89 -5.45 0.28
CA GLN A 53 21.06 -5.15 1.45
C GLN A 53 19.92 -4.18 1.11
N LEU A 54 20.20 -3.13 0.34
CA LEU A 54 19.18 -2.18 -0.11
C LEU A 54 18.13 -2.83 -0.99
N LEU A 55 18.55 -3.72 -1.91
CA LEU A 55 17.61 -4.49 -2.74
C LEU A 55 16.73 -5.40 -1.87
N ALA A 56 17.32 -6.15 -0.93
CA ALA A 56 16.57 -6.99 -0.01
C ALA A 56 15.60 -6.18 0.88
N GLN A 57 16.01 -4.98 1.33
CA GLN A 57 15.15 -4.10 2.10
C GLN A 57 14.00 -3.56 1.26
N ARG A 58 14.26 -3.15 0.02
CA ARG A 58 13.23 -2.73 -0.94
C ARG A 58 12.17 -3.82 -1.13
N ASP A 59 12.60 -5.05 -1.36
CA ASP A 59 11.68 -6.17 -1.59
C ASP A 59 10.82 -6.45 -0.36
N ARG A 60 11.40 -6.37 0.85
CA ARG A 60 10.64 -6.48 2.11
C ARG A 60 9.62 -5.36 2.26
N ILE A 61 9.99 -4.12 1.98
CA ILE A 61 9.08 -2.97 2.07
C ILE A 61 7.92 -3.13 1.07
N LEU A 62 8.21 -3.56 -0.16
CA LEU A 62 7.18 -3.80 -1.17
C LEU A 62 6.22 -4.92 -0.74
N ALA A 63 6.74 -6.02 -0.20
CA ALA A 63 5.90 -7.11 0.32
C ALA A 63 5.00 -6.63 1.46
N GLN A 64 5.55 -5.89 2.43
CA GLN A 64 4.77 -5.35 3.54
C GLN A 64 3.70 -4.37 3.07
N ALA A 65 4.04 -3.45 2.16
CA ALA A 65 3.08 -2.50 1.59
C ALA A 65 1.93 -3.21 0.86
N GLN A 66 2.23 -4.28 0.12
CA GLN A 66 1.21 -5.07 -0.57
C GLN A 66 0.28 -5.81 0.42
N GLU A 67 0.84 -6.35 1.50
CA GLU A 67 0.06 -6.99 2.56
C GLU A 67 -0.85 -5.99 3.28
N GLU A 68 -0.33 -4.82 3.66
CA GLU A 68 -1.10 -3.75 4.29
C GLU A 68 -2.21 -3.21 3.38
N ALA A 69 -1.92 -3.04 2.09
CA ALA A 69 -2.91 -2.64 1.09
C ALA A 69 -4.05 -3.68 0.99
N ASN A 70 -3.70 -4.97 0.88
CA ASN A 70 -4.67 -6.05 0.82
C ASN A 70 -5.54 -6.10 2.09
N ARG A 71 -4.91 -5.95 3.26
CA ARG A 71 -5.61 -5.90 4.55
C ARG A 71 -6.57 -4.71 4.63
N THR A 72 -6.14 -3.55 4.18
CA THR A 72 -6.98 -2.33 4.17
C THR A 72 -8.19 -2.52 3.26
N ILE A 73 -8.00 -3.08 2.06
CA ILE A 73 -9.09 -3.37 1.13
C ILE A 73 -10.07 -4.39 1.74
N ALA A 74 -9.56 -5.43 2.40
CA ALA A 74 -10.39 -6.43 3.06
C ALA A 74 -11.27 -5.80 4.16
N LEU A 75 -10.68 -5.00 5.04
CA LEU A 75 -11.39 -4.28 6.10
C LEU A 75 -12.44 -3.30 5.54
N ALA A 76 -12.09 -2.57 4.47
CA ALA A 76 -13.02 -1.66 3.82
C ALA A 76 -14.23 -2.40 3.23
N ARG A 77 -14.00 -3.56 2.59
CA ARG A 77 -15.07 -4.40 2.05
C ARG A 77 -15.97 -4.98 3.15
N GLU A 78 -15.37 -5.46 4.24
CA GLU A 78 -16.12 -5.97 5.38
C GLU A 78 -17.01 -4.88 5.98
N LYS A 79 -16.46 -3.69 6.22
CA LYS A 79 -17.21 -2.55 6.75
C LYS A 79 -18.33 -2.11 5.80
N ALA A 80 -18.07 -2.07 4.49
CA ALA A 80 -19.08 -1.76 3.49
C ALA A 80 -20.23 -2.78 3.49
N ALA A 81 -19.91 -4.08 3.61
CA ALA A 81 -20.92 -5.14 3.69
C ALA A 81 -21.77 -5.03 4.97
N GLN A 82 -21.15 -4.73 6.11
CA GLN A 82 -21.87 -4.48 7.37
C GLN A 82 -22.82 -3.29 7.25
N GLN A 83 -22.35 -2.15 6.73
CA GLN A 83 -23.17 -0.96 6.56
C GLN A 83 -24.34 -1.19 5.57
N ALA A 84 -24.10 -1.91 4.48
CA ALA A 84 -25.17 -2.25 3.53
C ALA A 84 -26.24 -3.14 4.18
N ASN A 85 -25.83 -4.09 5.03
CA ASN A 85 -26.74 -4.95 5.76
C ASN A 85 -27.53 -4.17 6.84
N GLU A 86 -26.88 -3.32 7.61
CA GLU A 86 -27.57 -2.43 8.56
C GLU A 86 -28.59 -1.54 7.85
N HIS A 87 -28.22 -0.99 6.69
CA HIS A 87 -29.11 -0.14 5.92
C HIS A 87 -30.33 -0.92 5.38
N SER A 88 -30.13 -2.14 4.88
CA SER A 88 -31.24 -2.97 4.37
C SER A 88 -32.19 -3.39 5.49
N ILE A 89 -31.67 -3.76 6.66
CA ILE A 89 -32.46 -4.07 7.85
C ILE A 89 -33.26 -2.83 8.30
N THR A 90 -32.63 -1.66 8.31
CA THR A 90 -33.29 -0.41 8.71
C THR A 90 -34.41 -0.02 7.74
N GLN A 91 -34.19 -0.14 6.43
CA GLN A 91 -35.23 0.13 5.44
C GLN A 91 -36.42 -0.83 5.53
N GLU A 92 -36.15 -2.13 5.76
CA GLU A 92 -37.20 -3.13 5.95
C GLU A 92 -38.00 -2.87 7.23
N ALA A 93 -37.33 -2.51 8.33
CA ALA A 93 -37.98 -2.15 9.57
C ALA A 93 -38.90 -0.92 9.40
N GLN A 94 -38.43 0.10 8.67
CA GLN A 94 -39.22 1.29 8.35
C GLN A 94 -40.47 0.96 7.53
N ARG A 95 -40.33 0.14 6.47
CA ARG A 95 -41.47 -0.31 5.65
C ARG A 95 -42.51 -1.07 6.48
N ARG A 96 -42.06 -1.95 7.39
CA ARG A 96 -42.98 -2.67 8.29
C ARG A 96 -43.67 -1.73 9.28
N ALA A 97 -42.95 -0.76 9.82
CA ALA A 97 -43.54 0.24 10.72
C ALA A 97 -44.63 1.05 10.01
N GLU A 98 -44.40 1.46 8.76
CA GLU A 98 -45.40 2.16 7.94
C GLU A 98 -46.62 1.30 7.64
N GLN A 99 -46.43 0.01 7.31
CA GLN A 99 -47.54 -0.93 7.13
C GLN A 99 -48.36 -1.10 8.41
N ILE A 100 -47.72 -1.27 9.56
CA ILE A 100 -48.40 -1.40 10.86
C ILE A 100 -49.21 -0.13 11.17
N LEU A 101 -48.62 1.05 10.94
CA LEU A 101 -49.30 2.33 11.16
C LEU A 101 -50.50 2.50 10.22
N SER A 102 -50.38 2.11 8.95
CA SER A 102 -51.49 2.16 7.99
C SER A 102 -52.62 1.20 8.40
N GLN A 103 -52.28 -0.02 8.81
CA GLN A 103 -53.27 -1.01 9.25
C GLN A 103 -53.98 -0.54 10.51
N ALA A 104 -53.24 -0.06 11.51
CA ALA A 104 -53.81 0.46 12.75
C ALA A 104 -54.76 1.64 12.51
N ARG A 105 -54.44 2.53 11.56
CA ARG A 105 -55.34 3.63 11.16
C ARG A 105 -56.61 3.11 10.49
N ALA A 106 -56.49 2.16 9.58
CA ALA A 106 -57.64 1.57 8.91
C ALA A 106 -58.56 0.84 9.90
N ASP A 107 -57.99 0.07 10.83
CA ASP A 107 -58.73 -0.65 11.87
C ASP A 107 -59.42 0.33 12.82
N ALA A 108 -58.74 1.43 13.20
CA ALA A 108 -59.33 2.47 14.03
C ALA A 108 -60.50 3.18 13.33
N GLU A 109 -60.38 3.50 12.04
CA GLU A 109 -61.46 4.07 11.26
C GLU A 109 -62.65 3.11 11.11
N ALA A 110 -62.38 1.82 10.85
CA ALA A 110 -63.41 0.80 10.77
C ALA A 110 -64.15 0.66 12.10
N THR A 111 -63.42 0.52 13.20
CA THR A 111 -63.98 0.45 14.56
C THR A 111 -64.85 1.67 14.87
N ARG A 112 -64.42 2.87 14.45
CA ARG A 112 -65.20 4.10 14.66
C ARG A 112 -66.49 4.10 13.86
N ARG A 113 -66.46 3.66 12.59
CA ARG A 113 -67.68 3.53 11.78
C ARG A 113 -68.64 2.49 12.35
N ASP A 114 -68.14 1.33 12.73
CA ASP A 114 -68.95 0.26 13.32
C ASP A 114 -69.64 0.75 14.62
N ALA A 115 -68.93 1.54 15.44
CA ALA A 115 -69.50 2.16 16.63
C ALA A 115 -70.57 3.21 16.28
N ASP A 116 -70.32 4.08 15.31
CA ASP A 116 -71.27 5.09 14.86
C ASP A 116 -72.55 4.43 14.30
N ASP A 117 -72.42 3.38 13.49
CA ASP A 117 -73.53 2.61 12.92
C ASP A 117 -74.34 1.87 14.01
N TYR A 118 -73.66 1.31 15.02
CA TYR A 118 -74.33 0.69 16.17
C TYR A 118 -75.18 1.68 16.96
N VAL A 119 -74.66 2.90 17.19
CA VAL A 119 -75.40 3.96 17.89
C VAL A 119 -76.64 4.37 17.10
N ILE A 120 -76.53 4.55 15.79
CA ILE A 120 -77.66 4.90 14.91
C ILE A 120 -78.74 3.81 14.96
N SER A 121 -78.36 2.54 14.86
CA SER A 121 -79.30 1.41 14.85
C SER A 121 -79.98 1.13 16.19
N THR A 122 -79.42 1.62 17.31
CA THR A 122 -79.97 1.39 18.66
C THR A 122 -80.83 2.54 19.16
N LEU A 123 -80.62 3.77 18.65
CA LEU A 123 -81.33 4.99 19.07
C LEU A 123 -82.44 5.45 18.11
N MET A 124 -82.57 4.85 16.92
CA MET A 124 -83.74 4.94 16.04
C MET A 124 -84.66 3.74 16.21
#